data_AF-A0A9P0LS40-F1
#
_entry.id   AF-A0A9P0LS40-F1
#
_cell.length_a   1.000
_cell.length_b   1.000
_cell.length_c   1.000
_cell.angle_alpha   90.00
_cell.angle_beta   90.00
_cell.angle_gamma   90.00
#
_symmetry.space_group_name_H-M   'P 1'
#
loop_
_entity.id
_entity.type
_entity.pdbx_description
1 polymer ?
#
loop_
_entity_poly.entity_id
_entity_poly.type
_entity_poly.pdbx_seq_one_letter_code
_entity_poly.pdbx_strand_id
1 'polypeptide(L)'
;MKQYNKAIHYCDTILENEKDNKTLLEFRKKCASLAKDIEQSERKKQFFAKKKQMEEDNLVKEILKRGYKLEGDDLSLEKLEPCFPQLIHNRVNLDEYNHLIWPVVFIYPEYKIMDYIQEFHENTIFWDQILQVFETYPEWDEKHQYKAENLNVYFETAKKKLVQTDVNSTLKQILNLPGYVIRGGTPSFMILVRDSPAEKRLLKEYES
;
A
#
# COMPACT_ATOMS: atom_id res chain seq x y z
N MET A 1 3.61 30.74 -17.65
CA MET A 1 2.54 30.10 -18.44
C MET A 1 2.83 30.34 -19.92
N LYS A 2 3.00 29.29 -20.74
CA LYS A 2 3.33 29.46 -22.17
C LYS A 2 2.04 29.77 -22.96
N GLN A 3 1.93 30.97 -23.55
CA GLN A 3 0.68 31.47 -24.14
C GLN A 3 0.60 31.20 -25.66
N TYR A 4 0.63 29.93 -26.06
CA TYR A 4 0.62 29.54 -27.48
C TYR A 4 -0.64 29.99 -28.22
N ASN A 5 -1.79 30.02 -27.56
CA ASN A 5 -3.05 30.52 -28.14
C ASN A 5 -2.97 32.02 -28.48
N LYS A 6 -2.26 32.82 -27.67
CA LYS A 6 -2.03 34.23 -27.98
C LYS A 6 -1.04 34.39 -29.14
N ALA A 7 0.00 33.56 -29.20
CA ALA A 7 0.94 33.55 -30.32
C ALA A 7 0.25 33.19 -31.65
N ILE A 8 -0.66 32.21 -31.64
CA ILE A 8 -1.49 31.84 -32.80
C ILE A 8 -2.37 33.02 -33.21
N HIS A 9 -3.08 33.64 -32.26
CA HIS A 9 -3.91 34.82 -32.52
C HIS A 9 -3.13 35.99 -33.13
N TYR A 10 -1.92 36.30 -32.63
CA TYR A 10 -1.09 37.35 -33.24
C TYR A 10 -0.62 36.98 -34.65
N CYS A 11 -0.32 35.70 -34.91
CA CYS A 11 0.00 35.25 -36.26
C CYS A 11 -1.21 35.38 -37.19
N ASP A 12 -2.41 35.03 -36.73
CA ASP A 12 -3.68 35.23 -37.45
C ASP A 12 -3.83 36.69 -37.90
N THR A 13 -3.72 37.64 -36.97
CA THR A 13 -3.90 39.07 -37.25
C THR A 13 -2.87 39.63 -38.24
N ILE A 14 -1.61 39.15 -38.21
CA ILE A 14 -0.58 39.65 -39.14
C ILE A 14 -0.75 38.99 -40.53
N LEU A 15 -1.12 37.71 -40.56
CA LEU A 15 -1.36 36.98 -41.81
C LEU A 15 -2.62 37.47 -42.57
N GLU A 16 -3.53 38.20 -41.92
CA GLU A 16 -4.63 38.90 -42.61
C GLU A 16 -4.12 39.94 -43.62
N ASN A 17 -3.02 40.62 -43.30
CA ASN A 17 -2.39 41.65 -44.13
C ASN A 17 -1.22 41.11 -44.98
N GLU A 18 -0.46 40.14 -44.47
CA GLU A 18 0.69 39.52 -45.15
C GLU A 18 0.49 38.01 -45.35
N LYS A 19 -0.39 37.65 -46.29
CA LYS A 19 -0.83 36.25 -46.50
C LYS A 19 0.28 35.26 -46.87
N ASP A 20 1.39 35.73 -47.45
CA ASP A 20 2.48 34.89 -47.98
C ASP A 20 3.76 34.88 -47.12
N ASN A 21 3.69 35.42 -45.90
CA ASN A 21 4.82 35.42 -44.99
C ASN A 21 5.12 34.00 -44.47
N LYS A 22 6.03 33.29 -45.17
CA LYS A 22 6.41 31.90 -44.88
C LYS A 22 6.89 31.69 -43.44
N THR A 23 7.62 32.66 -42.88
CA THR A 23 8.14 32.60 -41.51
C THR A 23 7.00 32.62 -40.48
N LEU A 24 5.99 33.48 -40.68
CA LEU A 24 4.79 33.54 -39.84
C LEU A 24 3.94 32.27 -39.96
N LEU A 25 3.80 31.72 -41.16
CA LEU A 25 3.08 30.46 -41.39
C LEU A 25 3.74 29.27 -40.68
N GLU A 26 5.07 29.15 -40.77
CA GLU A 26 5.83 28.10 -40.07
C GLU A 26 5.76 28.28 -38.55
N PHE A 27 5.92 29.50 -38.06
CA PHE A 27 5.84 29.80 -36.63
C PHE A 27 4.44 29.48 -36.07
N ARG A 28 3.37 29.85 -36.79
CA ARG A 28 1.99 29.49 -36.45
C ARG A 28 1.79 27.98 -36.40
N LYS A 29 2.24 27.23 -37.42
CA LYS A 29 2.15 25.76 -37.44
C LYS A 29 2.86 25.15 -36.23
N LYS A 30 4.03 25.66 -35.87
CA LYS A 30 4.79 25.23 -34.69
C LYS A 30 4.04 25.53 -33.39
N CYS A 31 3.48 26.73 -33.24
CA CYS A 31 2.66 27.09 -32.08
C CYS A 31 1.40 26.23 -31.97
N ALA A 32 0.72 25.94 -33.08
CA ALA A 32 -0.47 25.10 -33.11
C ALA A 32 -0.15 23.64 -32.73
N SER A 33 0.95 23.08 -33.24
CA SER A 33 1.42 21.74 -32.84
C SER A 33 1.71 21.68 -31.34
N LEU A 34 2.49 22.64 -30.82
CA LEU A 34 2.84 22.68 -29.40
C LEU A 34 1.62 22.88 -28.49
N ALA A 35 0.66 23.71 -28.89
CA ALA A 35 -0.60 23.89 -28.16
C ALA A 35 -1.40 22.58 -28.09
N LYS A 36 -1.50 21.87 -29.23
CA LYS A 36 -2.18 20.57 -29.32
C LYS A 36 -1.50 19.50 -28.45
N ASP A 37 -0.17 19.43 -28.46
CA ASP A 37 0.59 18.47 -27.66
C ASP A 37 0.41 18.72 -26.15
N ILE A 38 0.43 20.00 -25.74
CA ILE A 38 0.17 20.40 -24.35
C ILE A 38 -1.24 20.04 -23.93
N GLU A 39 -2.25 20.39 -24.74
CA GLU A 39 -3.65 20.10 -24.45
C GLU A 39 -3.88 18.58 -24.32
N GLN A 40 -3.30 17.76 -25.22
CA GLN A 40 -3.37 16.31 -25.12
C GLN A 40 -2.70 15.78 -23.85
N SER A 41 -1.54 16.34 -23.47
CA SER A 41 -0.84 15.97 -22.25
C SER A 41 -1.64 16.33 -20.99
N GLU A 42 -2.31 17.49 -20.98
CA GLU A 42 -3.15 17.96 -19.88
C GLU A 42 -4.40 17.09 -19.74
N ARG A 43 -5.08 16.77 -20.86
CA ARG A 43 -6.22 15.84 -20.87
C ARG A 43 -5.83 14.47 -20.33
N LYS A 44 -4.68 13.92 -20.75
CA LYS A 44 -4.14 12.66 -20.21
C LYS A 44 -3.89 12.77 -18.70
N LYS A 45 -3.19 13.82 -18.25
CA LYS A 45 -2.92 14.05 -16.82
C LYS A 45 -4.20 14.15 -16.00
N GLN A 46 -5.20 14.89 -16.46
CA GLN A 46 -6.49 15.03 -15.78
C GLN A 46 -7.24 13.71 -15.71
N PHE A 47 -7.24 12.93 -16.80
CA PHE A 47 -7.84 11.59 -16.83
C PHE A 47 -7.19 10.65 -15.81
N PHE A 48 -5.86 10.56 -15.80
CA PHE A 48 -5.13 9.73 -14.84
C PHE A 48 -5.34 10.20 -13.39
N ALA A 49 -5.33 11.51 -13.15
CA ALA A 49 -5.58 12.07 -11.82
C ALA A 49 -6.99 11.74 -11.31
N LYS A 50 -8.01 11.89 -12.17
CA LYS A 50 -9.40 11.55 -11.81
C LYS A 50 -9.58 10.05 -11.58
N LYS A 51 -8.94 9.21 -12.39
CA LYS A 51 -8.96 7.75 -12.21
C LYS A 51 -8.30 7.37 -10.88
N LYS A 52 -7.11 7.90 -10.58
CA LYS A 52 -6.41 7.66 -9.33
C LYS A 52 -7.23 8.11 -8.11
N GLN A 53 -7.85 9.29 -8.16
CA GLN A 53 -8.73 9.76 -7.10
C GLN A 53 -9.90 8.80 -6.85
N MET A 54 -10.52 8.31 -7.93
CA MET A 54 -11.64 7.36 -7.81
C MET A 54 -11.21 6.02 -7.21
N GLU A 55 -10.00 5.54 -7.53
CA GLU A 55 -9.40 4.34 -6.93
C GLU A 55 -9.12 4.54 -5.44
N GLU A 56 -8.55 5.70 -5.06
CA GLU A 56 -8.30 6.09 -3.68
C GLU A 56 -9.60 6.20 -2.87
N ASP A 57 -10.62 6.86 -3.41
CA ASP A 57 -11.93 6.99 -2.77
C ASP A 57 -12.60 5.60 -2.57
N ASN A 58 -12.47 4.71 -3.55
CA ASN A 58 -12.98 3.35 -3.47
C ASN A 58 -12.25 2.53 -2.40
N LEU A 59 -10.93 2.64 -2.32
CA LEU A 59 -10.11 2.00 -1.30
C LEU A 59 -10.54 2.43 0.11
N VAL A 60 -10.65 3.73 0.36
CA VAL A 60 -11.07 4.27 1.67
C VAL A 60 -12.46 3.76 2.04
N LYS A 61 -13.38 3.76 1.08
CA LYS A 61 -14.75 3.24 1.27
C LYS A 61 -14.75 1.76 1.65
N GLU A 62 -13.95 0.93 0.98
CA GLU A 62 -13.89 -0.50 1.25
C GLU A 62 -13.19 -0.82 2.59
N ILE A 63 -12.20 -0.03 3.01
CA ILE A 63 -11.59 -0.14 4.35
C ILE A 63 -12.62 0.22 5.43
N LEU A 64 -13.32 1.34 5.28
CA LEU A 64 -14.37 1.80 6.20
C LEU A 64 -15.48 0.77 6.38
N LYS A 65 -15.94 0.20 5.27
CA LYS A 65 -17.01 -0.82 5.24
C LYS A 65 -16.65 -2.08 6.02
N ARG A 66 -15.36 -2.41 6.16
CA ARG A 66 -14.90 -3.58 6.92
C ARG A 66 -14.84 -3.31 8.42
N GLY A 67 -14.87 -2.06 8.87
CA GLY A 67 -14.92 -1.70 10.28
C GLY A 67 -13.59 -1.90 11.03
N TYR A 68 -12.47 -1.90 10.31
CA TYR A 68 -11.15 -2.02 10.94
C TYR A 68 -10.86 -0.84 11.87
N LYS A 69 -10.19 -1.15 12.99
CA LYS A 69 -9.68 -0.12 13.90
C LYS A 69 -8.32 0.34 13.40
N LEU A 70 -8.22 1.61 13.05
CA LEU A 70 -6.96 2.24 12.65
C LEU A 70 -6.40 3.08 13.79
N GLU A 71 -5.09 3.25 13.81
CA GLU A 71 -4.44 4.14 14.76
C GLU A 71 -4.70 5.61 14.40
N GLY A 72 -5.33 6.33 15.34
CA GLY A 72 -5.77 7.71 15.16
C GLY A 72 -7.23 7.84 14.72
N ASP A 73 -7.85 8.98 15.04
CA ASP A 73 -9.31 9.17 14.91
C ASP A 73 -9.79 9.52 13.49
N ASP A 74 -8.87 9.68 12.52
CA ASP A 74 -9.21 10.11 11.16
C ASP A 74 -8.49 9.27 10.10
N LEU A 75 -9.25 8.85 9.10
CA LEU A 75 -8.83 8.05 7.95
C LEU A 75 -8.22 8.95 6.90
N SER A 76 -6.92 9.19 7.00
CA SER A 76 -6.14 9.78 5.90
C SER A 76 -5.30 8.71 5.21
N LEU A 77 -5.23 8.77 3.87
CA LEU A 77 -4.37 7.88 3.08
C LEU A 77 -2.89 8.01 3.49
N GLU A 78 -2.49 9.16 4.01
CA GLU A 78 -1.17 9.43 4.59
C GLU A 78 -0.87 8.55 5.82
N LYS A 79 -1.89 8.14 6.59
CA LYS A 79 -1.74 7.23 7.74
C LYS A 79 -1.74 5.76 7.34
N LEU A 80 -2.12 5.45 6.10
CA LEU A 80 -2.02 4.12 5.52
C LEU A 80 -0.68 3.90 4.80
N GLU A 81 0.25 4.85 4.92
CA GLU A 81 1.59 4.72 4.36
C GLU A 81 2.45 3.82 5.25
N PRO A 82 3.03 2.75 4.67
CA PRO A 82 3.95 1.90 5.41
C PRO A 82 5.11 2.70 5.96
N CYS A 83 5.35 2.56 7.26
CA CYS A 83 6.45 3.24 7.96
C CYS A 83 7.82 2.63 7.66
N PHE A 84 7.86 1.50 6.95
CA PHE A 84 9.08 0.76 6.64
C PHE A 84 9.58 1.06 5.23
N PRO A 85 10.85 1.44 5.04
CA PRO A 85 11.43 1.72 3.72
C PRO A 85 11.19 0.63 2.68
N GLN A 86 11.19 -0.64 3.11
CA GLN A 86 10.98 -1.82 2.29
C GLN A 86 9.55 -1.93 1.75
N LEU A 87 8.58 -1.25 2.38
CA LEU A 87 7.16 -1.29 2.05
C LEU A 87 6.62 0.05 1.56
N ILE A 88 7.43 1.12 1.46
CA ILE A 88 6.99 2.47 1.07
C ILE A 88 6.15 2.47 -0.23
N HIS A 89 6.47 1.56 -1.15
CA HIS A 89 5.80 1.42 -2.45
C HIS A 89 4.62 0.42 -2.45
N ASN A 90 4.45 -0.35 -1.38
CA ASN A 90 3.46 -1.43 -1.26
C ASN A 90 2.35 -1.02 -0.29
N ARG A 91 1.60 0.03 -0.62
CA ARG A 91 0.46 0.45 0.20
C ARG A 91 -0.69 -0.54 0.06
N VAL A 92 -1.59 -0.53 1.04
CA VAL A 92 -2.85 -1.26 0.95
C VAL A 92 -3.58 -0.89 -0.35
N ASN A 93 -4.04 -1.90 -1.08
CA ASN A 93 -4.71 -1.73 -2.36
C ASN A 93 -5.87 -2.72 -2.50
N LEU A 94 -6.59 -2.63 -3.61
CA LEU A 94 -7.72 -3.50 -3.93
C LEU A 94 -7.36 -4.42 -5.10
N ASP A 95 -7.81 -5.67 -5.02
CA ASP A 95 -7.83 -6.60 -6.16
C ASP A 95 -9.00 -6.27 -7.13
N GLU A 96 -9.11 -7.07 -8.20
CA GLU A 96 -10.18 -6.94 -9.21
C GLU A 96 -11.61 -7.12 -8.65
N TYR A 97 -11.74 -7.75 -7.47
CA TYR A 97 -12.99 -8.07 -6.79
C TYR A 97 -13.28 -7.15 -5.58
N ASN A 98 -12.48 -6.10 -5.38
CA ASN A 98 -12.53 -5.19 -4.22
C ASN A 98 -12.19 -5.86 -2.87
N HIS A 99 -11.37 -6.90 -2.87
CA HIS A 99 -10.70 -7.40 -1.67
C HIS A 99 -9.43 -6.59 -1.40
N LEU A 100 -9.15 -6.38 -0.11
CA LEU A 100 -7.96 -5.67 0.31
C LEU A 100 -6.73 -6.57 0.26
N ILE A 101 -5.64 -6.03 -0.26
CA ILE A 101 -4.31 -6.61 -0.18
C ILE A 101 -3.49 -5.68 0.70
N TRP A 102 -2.99 -6.20 1.82
CA TRP A 102 -2.24 -5.43 2.80
C TRP A 102 -0.75 -5.74 2.71
N PRO A 103 0.13 -4.73 2.86
CA PRO A 103 1.49 -4.99 3.31
C PRO A 103 1.47 -5.45 4.76
N VAL A 104 2.22 -6.48 5.11
CA VAL A 104 2.23 -7.07 6.46
C VAL A 104 3.66 -7.28 6.93
N VAL A 105 3.89 -7.09 8.23
CA VAL A 105 5.19 -7.36 8.86
C VAL A 105 5.09 -8.56 9.78
N PHE A 106 5.93 -9.56 9.53
CA PHE A 106 6.18 -10.64 10.47
C PHE A 106 7.40 -10.29 11.32
N ILE A 107 7.24 -10.39 12.63
CA ILE A 107 8.28 -10.10 13.61
C ILE A 107 8.69 -11.44 14.23
N TYR A 108 9.99 -11.69 14.31
CA TYR A 108 10.59 -12.86 14.95
C TYR A 108 11.38 -12.39 16.18
N PRO A 109 10.72 -12.27 17.37
CA PRO A 109 11.34 -11.67 18.54
C PRO A 109 12.58 -12.41 19.02
N GLU A 110 12.62 -13.74 18.84
CA GLU A 110 13.76 -14.59 19.21
C GLU A 110 15.07 -14.16 18.55
N TYR A 111 15.00 -13.80 17.27
CA TYR A 111 16.14 -13.42 16.45
C TYR A 111 16.27 -11.90 16.27
N LYS A 112 15.27 -11.13 16.72
CA LYS A 112 15.15 -9.67 16.50
C LYS A 112 15.14 -9.32 15.01
N ILE A 113 14.51 -10.17 14.21
CA ILE A 113 14.38 -10.02 12.76
C ILE A 113 12.93 -9.66 12.43
N MET A 114 12.76 -8.92 11.34
CA MET A 114 11.46 -8.66 10.72
C MET A 114 11.50 -9.09 9.26
N ASP A 115 10.38 -9.58 8.79
CA ASP A 115 10.13 -9.90 7.39
C ASP A 115 8.93 -9.10 6.86
N TYR A 116 9.04 -8.67 5.61
CA TYR A 116 8.18 -7.67 4.99
C TYR A 116 7.41 -8.29 3.84
N ILE A 117 6.18 -8.70 4.12
CA ILE A 117 5.28 -9.27 3.13
C ILE A 117 4.62 -8.11 2.38
N GLN A 118 4.95 -7.98 1.10
CA GLN A 118 4.47 -6.87 0.27
C GLN A 118 2.97 -6.96 -0.02
N GLU A 119 2.47 -8.18 -0.23
CA GLU A 119 1.09 -8.45 -0.63
C GLU A 119 0.53 -9.62 0.17
N PHE A 120 -0.35 -9.32 1.13
CA PHE A 120 -1.12 -10.31 1.87
C PHE A 120 -2.61 -10.05 1.62
N HIS A 121 -3.21 -10.92 0.82
CA HIS A 121 -4.63 -10.86 0.49
C HIS A 121 -5.50 -11.14 1.74
N GLU A 122 -6.52 -10.31 1.98
CA GLU A 122 -7.27 -10.34 3.24
C GLU A 122 -8.03 -11.66 3.49
N ASN A 123 -8.37 -12.41 2.44
CA ASN A 123 -9.05 -13.70 2.55
C ASN A 123 -8.08 -14.89 2.65
N THR A 124 -6.77 -14.67 2.55
CA THR A 124 -5.76 -15.71 2.73
C THR A 124 -5.59 -16.01 4.22
N ILE A 125 -5.46 -17.30 4.56
CA ILE A 125 -5.20 -17.74 5.94
C ILE A 125 -3.71 -17.60 6.27
N PHE A 126 -3.39 -17.41 7.55
CA PHE A 126 -1.99 -17.30 7.99
C PHE A 126 -1.17 -18.54 7.68
N TRP A 127 -1.78 -19.72 7.77
CA TRP A 127 -1.13 -20.98 7.44
C TRP A 127 -0.52 -20.96 6.03
N ASP A 128 -1.30 -20.60 5.02
CA ASP A 128 -0.86 -20.55 3.62
C ASP A 128 0.21 -19.48 3.41
N GLN A 129 0.03 -18.31 4.03
CA GLN A 129 1.04 -17.25 3.96
C GLN A 129 2.36 -17.67 4.60
N ILE A 130 2.33 -18.35 5.75
CA ILE A 130 3.51 -18.87 6.45
C ILE A 130 4.20 -19.94 5.59
N LEU A 131 3.45 -20.84 4.96
CA LEU A 131 4.02 -21.83 4.03
C LEU A 131 4.77 -21.15 2.88
N GLN A 132 4.23 -20.07 2.33
CA GLN A 132 4.89 -19.30 1.28
C GLN A 132 6.15 -18.58 1.79
N VAL A 133 6.06 -17.93 2.95
CA VAL A 133 7.21 -17.20 3.56
C VAL A 133 8.37 -18.15 3.86
N PHE A 134 8.07 -19.35 4.36
CA PHE A 134 9.08 -20.35 4.72
C PHE A 134 9.26 -21.45 3.67
N GLU A 135 8.87 -21.21 2.42
CA GLU A 135 9.14 -22.14 1.30
C GLU A 135 10.65 -22.32 1.12
N THR A 136 11.40 -21.23 1.20
CA THR A 136 12.86 -21.21 1.31
C THR A 136 13.25 -20.96 2.76
N TYR A 137 13.78 -21.98 3.43
CA TYR A 137 14.22 -21.85 4.81
C TYR A 137 15.26 -20.73 4.96
N PRO A 138 15.05 -19.78 5.89
CA PRO A 138 16.00 -18.72 6.12
C PRO A 138 17.25 -19.25 6.81
N GLU A 139 18.42 -18.67 6.51
CA GLU A 139 19.71 -19.10 7.07
C GLU A 139 19.77 -19.03 8.60
N TRP A 140 18.95 -18.17 9.23
CA TRP A 140 18.88 -18.01 10.68
C TRP A 140 18.09 -19.12 11.39
N ASP A 141 17.27 -19.90 10.67
CA ASP A 141 16.52 -21.04 11.21
C ASP A 141 17.33 -22.34 11.07
N GLU A 142 18.49 -22.42 11.72
CA GLU A 142 19.41 -23.58 11.61
C GLU A 142 18.75 -24.94 11.90
N LYS A 143 17.67 -24.94 12.69
CA LYS A 143 16.95 -26.14 13.13
C LYS A 143 15.69 -26.43 12.30
N HIS A 144 15.39 -25.61 11.29
CA HIS A 144 14.20 -25.69 10.46
C HIS A 144 12.91 -25.83 11.28
N GLN A 145 12.79 -25.03 12.34
CA GLN A 145 11.67 -25.07 13.30
C GLN A 145 10.50 -24.19 12.86
N TYR A 146 10.72 -23.22 11.96
CA TYR A 146 9.67 -22.32 11.46
C TYR A 146 8.83 -22.99 10.38
N LYS A 147 7.97 -23.92 10.83
CA LYS A 147 6.97 -24.61 10.01
C LYS A 147 5.57 -24.23 10.46
N ALA A 148 4.65 -24.05 9.52
CA ALA A 148 3.27 -23.63 9.81
C ALA A 148 2.59 -24.42 10.95
N GLU A 149 2.84 -25.73 11.03
CA GLU A 149 2.34 -26.64 12.08
C GLU A 149 2.84 -26.33 13.51
N ASN A 150 4.04 -25.75 13.62
CA ASN A 150 4.75 -25.51 14.87
C ASN A 150 4.77 -24.04 15.26
N LEU A 151 4.19 -23.15 14.45
CA LEU A 151 4.20 -21.72 14.70
C LEU A 151 2.91 -21.27 15.38
N ASN A 152 3.07 -20.34 16.30
CA ASN A 152 1.99 -19.55 16.86
C ASN A 152 2.12 -18.11 16.36
N VAL A 153 0.97 -17.51 16.05
CA VAL A 153 0.87 -16.12 15.59
C VAL A 153 0.26 -15.29 16.70
N TYR A 154 0.85 -14.14 16.96
CA TYR A 154 0.40 -13.21 17.98
C TYR A 154 0.28 -11.80 17.42
N PHE A 155 -0.56 -10.99 18.03
CA PHE A 155 -0.56 -9.55 17.85
C PHE A 155 -0.60 -8.82 19.19
N GLU A 156 -0.11 -7.58 19.18
CA GLU A 156 -0.21 -6.68 20.32
C GLU A 156 -1.46 -5.81 20.20
N THR A 157 -2.30 -5.83 21.24
CA THR A 157 -3.47 -4.95 21.33
C THR A 157 -3.07 -3.51 21.67
N ALA A 158 -3.97 -2.55 21.46
CA ALA A 158 -3.78 -1.15 21.89
C ALA A 158 -3.44 -0.99 23.39
N LYS A 159 -3.80 -1.95 24.24
CA LYS A 159 -3.50 -1.96 25.67
C LYS A 159 -2.19 -2.66 26.02
N LYS A 160 -1.32 -2.90 25.02
CA LYS A 160 -0.06 -3.65 25.16
C LYS A 160 -0.27 -5.04 25.76
N LYS A 161 -1.35 -5.72 25.36
CA LYS A 161 -1.56 -7.14 25.68
C LYS A 161 -1.32 -7.99 24.44
N LEU A 162 -0.62 -9.10 24.62
CA LEU A 162 -0.39 -10.08 23.57
C LEU A 162 -1.61 -11.00 23.43
N VAL A 163 -2.08 -11.21 22.21
CA VAL A 163 -3.20 -12.09 21.90
C VAL A 163 -2.75 -13.11 20.86
N GLN A 164 -2.93 -14.39 21.17
CA GLN A 164 -2.68 -15.49 20.24
C GLN A 164 -3.84 -15.60 19.24
N THR A 165 -3.52 -15.83 17.98
CA THR A 165 -4.48 -16.05 16.90
C THR A 165 -4.40 -17.46 16.35
N ASP A 166 -5.49 -17.93 15.76
CA ASP A 166 -5.51 -19.18 15.01
C ASP A 166 -4.86 -18.98 13.63
N VAL A 167 -3.88 -19.82 13.31
CA VAL A 167 -3.19 -19.84 12.01
C VAL A 167 -4.14 -20.16 10.84
N ASN A 168 -5.29 -20.79 11.11
CA ASN A 168 -6.32 -21.04 10.11
C ASN A 168 -7.28 -19.86 9.91
N SER A 169 -7.12 -18.78 10.67
CA SER A 169 -7.89 -17.55 10.44
C SER A 169 -7.32 -16.76 9.27
N THR A 170 -8.21 -16.08 8.54
CA THR A 170 -7.81 -15.14 7.49
C THR A 170 -7.28 -13.84 8.08
N LEU A 171 -6.48 -13.12 7.29
CA LEU A 171 -6.05 -11.77 7.68
C LEU A 171 -7.24 -10.87 8.04
N LYS A 172 -8.30 -10.88 7.22
CA LYS A 172 -9.55 -10.14 7.48
C LYS A 172 -10.17 -10.48 8.83
N GLN A 173 -10.19 -11.75 9.22
CA GLN A 173 -10.76 -12.18 10.51
C GLN A 173 -9.94 -11.62 11.66
N ILE A 174 -8.61 -11.71 11.58
CA ILE A 174 -7.70 -11.25 12.62
C ILE A 174 -7.72 -9.71 12.76
N LEU A 175 -7.73 -8.97 11.65
CA LEU A 175 -7.81 -7.51 11.66
C LEU A 175 -9.12 -6.99 12.28
N ASN A 176 -10.18 -7.80 12.29
CA ASN A 176 -11.46 -7.48 12.91
C ASN A 176 -11.54 -7.90 14.39
N LEU A 177 -10.51 -8.54 14.95
CA LEU A 177 -10.54 -8.97 16.34
C LEU A 177 -10.59 -7.78 17.31
N PRO A 178 -11.27 -7.94 18.45
CA PRO A 178 -11.36 -6.89 19.44
C PRO A 178 -9.97 -6.56 20.01
N GLY A 179 -9.52 -5.34 19.75
CA GLY A 179 -8.27 -4.82 20.31
C GLY A 179 -7.12 -4.81 19.32
N TYR A 180 -7.26 -5.42 18.15
CA TYR A 180 -6.36 -5.18 17.03
C TYR A 180 -6.51 -3.72 16.57
N VAL A 181 -5.39 -3.07 16.28
CA VAL A 181 -5.33 -1.72 15.72
C VAL A 181 -4.28 -1.70 14.63
N ILE A 182 -4.66 -1.34 13.41
CA ILE A 182 -3.74 -1.21 12.29
C ILE A 182 -2.97 0.11 12.44
N ARG A 183 -1.65 0.01 12.51
CA ARG A 183 -0.71 1.13 12.64
C ARG A 183 0.00 1.37 11.32
N GLY A 184 0.06 2.62 10.84
CA GLY A 184 0.80 2.97 9.61
C GLY A 184 0.41 2.16 8.37
N GLY A 185 -0.87 1.78 8.24
CA GLY A 185 -1.37 0.94 7.14
C GLY A 185 -0.71 -0.42 6.98
N THR A 186 0.06 -0.88 7.98
CA THR A 186 0.88 -2.10 7.90
C THR A 186 0.59 -2.96 9.13
N PRO A 187 -0.34 -3.93 9.03
CA PRO A 187 -0.53 -4.93 10.06
C PRO A 187 0.78 -5.63 10.45
N SER A 188 0.98 -5.85 11.74
CA SER A 188 2.15 -6.56 12.26
C SER A 188 1.75 -7.73 13.14
N PHE A 189 2.53 -8.81 13.06
CA PHE A 189 2.29 -10.05 13.78
C PHE A 189 3.62 -10.62 14.29
N MET A 190 3.62 -11.12 15.53
CA MET A 190 4.76 -11.83 16.09
C MET A 190 4.61 -13.32 15.82
N ILE A 191 5.64 -13.93 15.26
CA ILE A 191 5.67 -15.33 14.87
C ILE A 191 6.70 -16.04 15.74
N LEU A 192 6.26 -17.03 16.52
CA LEU A 192 7.15 -17.80 17.40
C LEU A 192 6.87 -19.30 17.29
N VAL A 193 7.91 -20.09 17.50
CA VAL A 193 7.78 -21.54 17.63
C VAL A 193 7.05 -21.87 18.93
N ARG A 194 6.00 -22.69 18.82
CA ARG A 194 5.17 -23.16 19.94
C ARG A 194 6.04 -23.82 21.00
N ASP A 195 5.77 -23.49 22.25
CA ASP A 195 6.46 -23.98 23.45
C ASP A 195 7.96 -23.65 23.54
N SER A 196 8.47 -22.80 22.65
CA SER A 196 9.87 -22.39 22.64
C SER A 196 10.24 -21.55 23.87
N PRO A 197 11.53 -21.53 24.27
CA PRO A 197 12.00 -20.62 25.31
C PRO A 197 11.76 -19.14 24.96
N ALA A 198 11.74 -18.78 23.68
CA ALA A 198 11.43 -17.43 23.23
C ALA A 198 9.95 -17.07 23.47
N GLU A 199 9.02 -17.93 23.08
CA GLU A 199 7.58 -17.75 23.33
C GLU A 199 7.28 -17.61 24.82
N LYS A 200 7.83 -18.49 25.65
CA LYS A 200 7.64 -18.44 27.11
C LYS A 200 8.21 -17.17 27.73
N ARG A 201 9.29 -16.62 27.20
CA ARG A 201 9.86 -15.34 27.67
C ARG A 201 8.96 -14.17 27.27
N LEU A 202 8.52 -14.14 26.01
CA LEU A 202 7.63 -13.11 25.50
C LEU A 202 6.32 -13.06 26.29
N LEU A 203 5.69 -14.20 26.55
CA LEU A 203 4.45 -14.25 27.32
C LEU A 203 4.63 -13.67 28.74
N LYS A 204 5.74 -13.96 29.41
CA LYS A 204 6.05 -13.40 30.74
C LYS A 204 6.27 -11.89 30.74
N GLU A 205 6.89 -11.35 29.69
CA GLU A 205 7.10 -9.91 29.54
C GLU A 205 5.77 -9.15 29.43
N TYR A 206 4.75 -9.76 28.81
CA TYR A 206 3.42 -9.17 28.65
C TYR A 206 2.45 -9.44 29.83
N GLU A 207 2.84 -10.32 30.76
CA GLU A 207 2.12 -10.58 32.02
C GLU A 207 2.58 -9.65 33.17
N SER A 208 3.73 -8.97 33.01
CA SER A 208 4.37 -8.09 34.00
C SER A 208 3.86 -6.65 33.92
#